data_AF-A0A348MKI1-F1
#
_entry.id   AF-A0A348MKI1-F1
#
_cell.length_a   1.000
_cell.length_b   1.000
_cell.length_c   1.000
_cell.angle_alpha   90.00
_cell.angle_beta   90.00
_cell.angle_gamma   90.00
#
_symmetry.space_group_name_H-M   'P 1'
#
loop_
_entity.id
_entity.type
_entity.pdbx_description
1 polymer ?
#
loop_
_entity_poly.entity_id
_entity_poly.type
_entity_poly.pdbx_seq_one_letter_code
_entity_poly.pdbx_strand_id
1 'polypeptide(L)'
;MLPRSKAHIKSVRQSKVRRERNRNEKEKIKKIIKKALKATTEEERIKILKEGYKTIDKAASKKVIKKNNAARKKSKIAKILKVN
;
A
#
# COMPACT_ATOMS: atom_id res chain seq x y z
N MET A 1 -25.78 -7.74 5.24
CA MET A 1 -26.36 -8.18 6.52
C MET A 1 -26.99 -6.99 7.20
N LEU A 2 -28.24 -7.10 7.66
CA LEU A 2 -28.93 -6.05 8.40
C LEU A 2 -28.33 -5.92 9.81
N PRO A 3 -28.03 -4.70 10.31
CA PRO A 3 -27.50 -4.54 11.64
C PRO A 3 -28.55 -4.85 12.70
N ARG A 4 -28.23 -5.78 13.61
CA ARG A 4 -29.15 -6.32 14.62
C ARG A 4 -29.12 -5.59 15.97
N SER A 5 -28.19 -4.66 16.17
CA SER A 5 -28.02 -3.92 17.44
C SER A 5 -27.32 -2.57 17.23
N LYS A 6 -27.46 -1.63 18.19
CA LYS A 6 -26.78 -0.32 18.16
C LYS A 6 -25.25 -0.45 18.02
N ALA A 7 -24.65 -1.45 18.68
CA ALA A 7 -23.21 -1.75 18.56
C ALA A 7 -22.84 -2.22 17.14
N HIS A 8 -23.70 -3.03 16.50
CA HIS A 8 -23.48 -3.48 15.14
C HIS A 8 -23.54 -2.31 14.14
N ILE A 9 -24.52 -1.40 14.27
CA ILE A 9 -24.61 -0.18 13.43
C ILE A 9 -23.31 0.63 13.54
N LYS A 10 -22.80 0.84 14.77
CA LYS A 10 -21.54 1.54 15.02
C LYS A 10 -20.35 0.83 14.37
N SER A 11 -20.26 -0.49 14.49
CA SER A 11 -19.19 -1.29 13.89
C SER A 11 -19.19 -1.18 12.35
N VAL A 12 -20.36 -1.27 11.71
CA VAL A 12 -20.51 -1.12 10.25
C VAL A 12 -20.00 0.26 9.80
N ARG A 13 -20.40 1.33 10.50
CA ARG A 13 -19.94 2.70 10.22
C ARG A 13 -18.42 2.82 10.33
N GLN A 14 -17.83 2.33 11.41
CA GLN A 14 -16.37 2.37 11.61
C GLN A 14 -15.62 1.54 10.56
N SER A 15 -16.16 0.36 10.23
CA SER A 15 -15.60 -0.54 9.23
C SER A 15 -15.57 0.11 7.84
N LYS A 16 -16.66 0.81 7.45
CA LYS A 16 -16.72 1.54 6.17
C LYS A 16 -15.59 2.58 6.07
N VAL A 17 -15.42 3.40 7.11
CA VAL A 17 -14.36 4.44 7.16
C VAL A 17 -12.96 3.82 7.13
N ARG A 18 -12.72 2.77 7.92
CA ARG A 18 -11.43 2.06 7.93
C ARG A 18 -11.14 1.42 6.57
N ARG A 19 -12.16 0.84 5.92
CA ARG A 19 -12.03 0.21 4.61
C ARG A 19 -11.60 1.21 3.55
N GLU A 20 -12.22 2.39 3.51
CA GLU A 20 -11.88 3.45 2.57
C GLU A 20 -10.43 3.93 2.75
N ARG A 21 -10.03 4.22 3.99
CA ARG A 21 -8.64 4.61 4.30
C ARG A 21 -7.64 3.53 3.87
N ASN A 22 -7.91 2.27 4.21
CA ASN A 22 -7.06 1.15 3.86
C ASN A 22 -7.00 0.90 2.35
N ARG A 23 -8.12 1.15 1.64
CA ARG A 23 -8.18 1.07 0.18
C ARG A 23 -7.24 2.10 -0.44
N ASN A 24 -7.30 3.35 0.01
CA ASN A 24 -6.45 4.43 -0.52
C ASN A 24 -4.95 4.11 -0.35
N GLU A 25 -4.53 3.63 0.82
CA GLU A 25 -3.15 3.21 1.06
C GLU A 25 -2.72 2.02 0.18
N LYS A 26 -3.60 1.03 -0.01
CA LYS A 26 -3.34 -0.09 -0.93
C LYS A 26 -3.24 0.36 -2.38
N GLU A 27 -4.07 1.31 -2.80
CA GLU A 27 -4.04 1.87 -4.14
C GLU A 27 -2.78 2.70 -4.40
N LYS A 28 -2.30 3.49 -3.43
CA LYS A 28 -1.00 4.19 -3.53
C LYS A 28 0.14 3.21 -3.81
N ILE A 29 0.21 2.11 -3.06
CA ILE A 29 1.22 1.06 -3.29
C ILE A 29 1.09 0.45 -4.70
N LYS A 30 -0.14 0.17 -5.17
CA LYS A 30 -0.37 -0.32 -6.53
C LYS A 30 0.09 0.69 -7.60
N LYS A 31 -0.20 1.98 -7.41
CA LYS A 31 0.21 3.05 -8.32
C LYS A 31 1.73 3.14 -8.41
N ILE A 32 2.45 3.05 -7.29
CA ILE A 32 3.91 3.06 -7.28
C ILE A 32 4.48 1.87 -8.04
N ILE A 33 3.93 0.67 -7.87
CA ILE A 33 4.37 -0.51 -8.64
C ILE A 33 4.15 -0.29 -10.15
N LYS A 34 3.01 0.30 -10.54
CA LYS A 34 2.75 0.64 -11.95
C LYS A 34 3.72 1.70 -12.48
N LYS A 35 4.08 2.70 -11.68
CA LYS A 35 5.10 3.70 -12.03
C LYS A 35 6.47 3.04 -12.20
N ALA A 36 6.85 2.15 -11.28
CA ALA A 36 8.12 1.43 -11.32
C ALA A 36 8.27 0.60 -12.62
N LEU A 37 7.19 0.01 -13.13
CA LEU A 37 7.19 -0.73 -14.39
C LEU A 37 7.36 0.16 -15.64
N LYS A 38 7.05 1.45 -15.54
CA LYS A 38 7.14 2.42 -16.65
C LYS A 38 8.40 3.26 -16.60
N ALA A 39 9.17 3.17 -15.52
CA ALA A 39 10.35 4.00 -15.32
C ALA A 39 11.45 3.59 -16.30
N THR A 40 11.91 4.53 -17.13
CA THR A 40 12.96 4.30 -18.12
C THR A 40 14.30 4.78 -17.61
N THR A 41 14.35 5.99 -17.04
CA THR A 41 15.60 6.65 -16.60
C THR A 41 16.02 6.23 -15.19
N GLU A 42 17.32 6.26 -14.92
CA GLU A 42 17.89 5.86 -13.63
C GLU A 42 17.45 6.79 -12.48
N GLU A 43 17.39 8.10 -12.73
CA GLU A 43 16.92 9.07 -11.74
C GLU A 43 15.47 8.82 -11.31
N GLU A 44 14.59 8.49 -12.26
CA GLU A 44 13.19 8.16 -11.97
C GLU A 44 13.09 6.88 -11.15
N ARG A 45 13.90 5.86 -11.48
CA ARG A 45 13.96 4.60 -10.72
C ARG A 45 14.35 4.86 -9.27
N ILE A 46 15.37 5.68 -9.01
CA ILE A 46 15.82 6.02 -7.65
C ILE A 46 14.72 6.77 -6.88
N LYS A 47 14.06 7.75 -7.52
CA LYS A 47 12.95 8.51 -6.91
C LYS A 47 11.78 7.59 -6.55
N ILE A 48 11.38 6.71 -7.46
CA ILE A 48 10.29 5.75 -7.27
C ILE A 48 10.63 4.73 -6.17
N LEU A 49 11.87 4.26 -6.10
CA LEU A 49 12.32 3.34 -5.05
C LEU A 49 12.19 3.98 -3.66
N LYS A 50 12.70 5.21 -3.49
CA LYS A 50 12.61 5.98 -2.23
C LYS A 50 11.14 6.21 -1.82
N GLU A 51 10.30 6.65 -2.76
CA GLU A 51 8.87 6.85 -2.51
C GLU A 51 8.15 5.53 -2.16
N GLY A 52 8.46 4.46 -2.89
CA GLY A 52 7.90 3.13 -2.68
C GLY A 52 8.21 2.55 -1.31
N TYR A 53 9.45 2.67 -0.84
CA TYR A 53 9.83 2.18 0.48
C TYR A 53 9.13 2.98 1.58
N LYS A 54 9.14 4.32 1.48
CA LYS A 54 8.47 5.21 2.43
C LYS A 54 6.97 4.90 2.56
N THR A 55 6.29 4.68 1.45
CA THR A 55 4.84 4.39 1.45
C THR A 55 4.53 2.99 1.97
N ILE A 56 5.31 1.98 1.60
CA ILE A 56 5.13 0.61 2.08
C ILE A 56 5.35 0.52 3.59
N ASP A 57 6.40 1.17 4.10
CA ASP A 57 6.73 1.10 5.52
C ASP A 57 5.71 1.88 6.38
N LYS A 58 5.19 3.00 5.88
CA LYS A 58 4.05 3.71 6.50
C LYS A 58 2.76 2.86 6.52
N ALA A 59 2.49 2.13 5.45
CA ALA A 59 1.32 1.23 5.42
C ALA A 59 1.49 0.04 6.39
N ALA A 60 2.73 -0.44 6.58
CA ALA A 60 3.04 -1.48 7.54
C ALA A 60 2.92 -1.00 8.99
N SER A 61 3.44 0.19 9.32
CA SER A 61 3.35 0.77 10.66
C SER A 61 1.90 1.03 11.08
N LYS A 62 1.06 1.48 10.13
CA LYS A 62 -0.40 1.64 10.32
C LYS A 62 -1.19 0.32 10.29
N LYS A 63 -0.51 -0.83 10.23
CA LYS A 63 -1.12 -2.18 10.17
C LYS A 63 -2.08 -2.39 8.98
N VAL A 64 -1.97 -1.58 7.92
CA VAL A 64 -2.77 -1.74 6.69
C VAL A 64 -2.31 -2.98 5.91
N ILE A 65 -1.01 -3.27 5.97
CA ILE A 65 -0.38 -4.49 5.45
C ILE A 65 0.48 -5.14 6.54
N LYS A 66 0.57 -6.46 6.53
CA LYS A 66 1.46 -7.22 7.44
C LYS A 66 2.93 -6.96 7.09
N LYS A 67 3.83 -7.03 8.07
CA LYS A 67 5.28 -6.85 7.92
C LYS A 67 5.86 -7.71 6.78
N ASN A 68 5.50 -8.98 6.71
CA ASN A 68 5.97 -9.89 5.66
C ASN A 68 5.42 -9.53 4.27
N ASN A 69 4.23 -8.94 4.18
CA ASN A 69 3.70 -8.43 2.92
C ASN A 69 4.48 -7.17 2.49
N ALA A 70 4.79 -6.28 3.43
CA ALA A 70 5.63 -5.10 3.17
C ALA A 70 7.02 -5.51 2.65
N ALA A 71 7.68 -6.46 3.31
CA ALA A 71 8.98 -6.99 2.87
C ALA A 71 8.92 -7.58 1.44
N ARG A 72 7.92 -8.42 1.14
CA ARG A 72 7.72 -8.97 -0.21
C ARG A 72 7.52 -7.89 -1.27
N LYS A 73 6.78 -6.83 -0.94
CA LYS A 73 6.57 -5.70 -1.87
C LYS A 73 7.82 -4.86 -2.08
N LYS A 74 8.62 -4.61 -1.03
CA LYS A 74 9.92 -3.94 -1.18
C LYS A 74 10.86 -4.72 -2.08
N SER A 75 10.99 -6.03 -1.84
CA SER A 75 11.76 -6.94 -2.70
C SER A 75 11.26 -6.91 -4.16
N LYS A 76 9.95 -6.93 -4.38
CA LYS A 76 9.38 -6.87 -5.73
C LYS A 76 9.73 -5.56 -6.45
N ILE A 77 9.60 -4.40 -5.79
CA ILE A 77 9.94 -3.10 -6.39
C ILE A 77 11.44 -3.05 -6.72
N ALA A 78 12.29 -3.50 -5.81
CA ALA A 78 13.73 -3.56 -6.03
C ALA A 78 14.09 -4.45 -7.23
N LYS A 79 13.43 -5.60 -7.40
CA LYS A 79 13.63 -6.49 -8.55
C LYS A 79 13.20 -5.86 -9.88
N ILE A 80 12.10 -5.10 -9.88
CA ILE A 80 11.61 -4.43 -11.09
C ILE A 80 12.58 -3.31 -11.51
N LEU A 81 13.10 -2.57 -10.54
CA LEU A 81 13.96 -1.41 -10.80
C LEU A 81 15.43 -1.78 -10.97
N LYS A 82 15.85 -2.98 -10.53
CA LYS A 82 17.17 -3.53 -10.81
C LYS A 82 17.34 -3.61 -12.32
N VAL A 83 18.16 -2.70 -12.82
CA VAL A 83 18.81 -2.81 -14.12
C VAL A 83 19.77 -4.00 -14.00
N ASN A 84 19.77 -4.89 -14.99
CA ASN A 84 20.86 -5.83 -15.22
C ASN A 84 22.02 -5.09 -15.85
#